data_AF-A0A2M7WN48-F1
#
_entry.id   AF-A0A2M7WN48-F1
#
_cell.length_a   1.000
_cell.length_b   1.000
_cell.length_c   1.000
_cell.angle_alpha   90.00
_cell.angle_beta   90.00
_cell.angle_gamma   90.00
#
_symmetry.space_group_name_H-M   'P 1'
#
loop_
_entity.id
_entity.type
_entity.pdbx_description
1 polymer ?
#
loop_
_entity_poly.entity_id
_entity_poly.type
_entity_poly.pdbx_seq_one_letter_code
_entity_poly.pdbx_strand_id
1 'polypeptide(L)'
;MADQIMIMTLLLCMNATFGFYIYIRFSPRKMILIAMPESEYERYKESIPPLSKLNPYGWKLAIGMGSTIAGCLLLLIKLFLIH
;
A
#
# COMPACT_ATOMS: atom_id res chain seq x y z
N MET A 1 2.09 -16.04 -24.54
CA MET A 1 1.85 -14.58 -24.51
C MET A 1 0.65 -14.22 -23.65
N ALA A 2 -0.51 -14.87 -23.84
CA ALA A 2 -1.64 -14.75 -22.92
C ALA A 2 -1.23 -15.03 -21.45
N ASP A 3 -0.37 -16.03 -21.23
CA ASP A 3 0.15 -16.35 -19.90
C ASP A 3 1.00 -15.22 -19.29
N GLN A 4 1.80 -14.52 -20.10
CA GLN A 4 2.64 -13.41 -19.63
C GLN A 4 1.79 -12.19 -19.25
N ILE A 5 0.76 -11.89 -20.05
CA ILE A 5 -0.19 -10.81 -19.74
C ILE A 5 -1.00 -11.15 -18.48
N MET A 6 -1.42 -12.40 -18.33
CA MET A 6 -2.13 -12.89 -17.15
C MET A 6 -1.25 -12.79 -15.89
N ILE A 7 0.00 -13.26 -15.95
CA ILE A 7 0.96 -13.18 -14.84
C ILE A 7 1.22 -11.72 -14.44
N MET A 8 1.43 -10.82 -15.41
CA MET A 8 1.67 -9.40 -15.13
C MET A 8 0.44 -8.70 -14.54
N THR A 9 -0.77 -9.05 -15.01
CA THR A 9 -2.03 -8.54 -14.44
C THR A 9 -2.21 -9.01 -13.00
N LEU A 10 -1.94 -10.28 -12.71
CA LEU A 10 -1.97 -10.83 -11.36
C LEU A 10 -0.96 -10.13 -10.43
N LEU A 11 0.27 -9.92 -10.90
CA LEU A 11 1.30 -9.16 -10.17
C LEU A 11 0.84 -7.73 -9.88
N LEU A 12 0.21 -7.06 -10.84
CA LEU A 12 -0.33 -5.72 -10.65
C LEU A 12 -1.43 -5.71 -9.58
N CYS A 13 -2.37 -6.65 -9.64
CA CYS A 13 -3.46 -6.78 -8.67
C CYS A 13 -2.91 -7.07 -7.26
N MET A 14 -1.99 -8.02 -7.11
CA MET A 14 -1.38 -8.35 -5.82
C MET A 14 -0.63 -7.16 -5.23
N ASN A 15 0.14 -6.43 -6.04
CA ASN A 15 0.84 -5.23 -5.59
C ASN A 15 -0.14 -4.09 -5.24
N ALA A 16 -1.22 -3.90 -6.00
CA ALA A 16 -2.23 -2.91 -5.70
C ALA A 16 -2.95 -3.22 -4.37
N THR A 17 -3.36 -4.47 -4.15
CA THR A 17 -4.03 -4.90 -2.90
C THR A 17 -3.09 -4.78 -1.70
N PHE A 18 -1.84 -5.20 -1.83
CA PHE A 18 -0.84 -5.07 -0.77
C PHE A 18 -0.51 -3.59 -0.49
N GLY A 19 -0.44 -2.75 -1.53
CA GLY A 19 -0.17 -1.32 -1.42
C GLY A 19 -1.32 -0.59 -0.74
N PHE A 20 -2.55 -0.94 -1.08
CA PHE A 20 -3.76 -0.44 -0.44
C PHE A 20 -3.87 -0.87 1.03
N TYR A 21 -3.52 -2.13 1.35
CA TYR A 21 -3.43 -2.60 2.72
C TYR A 21 -2.40 -1.81 3.53
N ILE A 22 -1.21 -1.58 2.97
CA ILE A 22 -0.18 -0.74 3.60
C ILE A 22 -0.68 0.70 3.76
N TYR A 23 -1.32 1.26 2.74
CA TYR A 23 -1.86 2.62 2.79
C TYR A 23 -2.91 2.78 3.90
N ILE A 24 -3.92 1.91 3.96
CA ILE A 24 -4.92 1.97 5.03
C ILE A 24 -4.27 1.78 6.39
N ARG A 25 -3.38 0.78 6.52
CA ARG A 25 -2.80 0.41 7.81
C ARG A 25 -1.73 1.37 8.29
N PHE A 26 -1.13 2.19 7.42
CA PHE A 26 0.04 2.99 7.77
C PHE A 26 0.04 4.44 7.28
N SER A 27 -0.85 4.83 6.35
CA SER A 27 -0.93 6.20 5.81
C SER A 27 -1.69 7.18 6.71
N PRO A 28 -2.74 6.80 7.47
CA PRO A 28 -3.34 7.76 8.35
C PRO A 28 -2.57 7.73 9.68
N ARG A 29 -2.03 8.90 10.04
CA ARG A 29 -1.88 9.38 11.43
C ARG A 29 -0.51 9.37 12.09
N LYS A 30 0.62 9.41 11.37
CA LYS A 30 1.87 9.80 12.04
C LYS A 30 1.74 11.18 12.73
N MET A 31 1.12 12.14 12.05
CA MET A 31 0.87 13.48 12.60
C MET A 31 -0.30 13.52 13.61
N ILE A 32 -1.33 12.70 13.42
CA ILE A 32 -2.50 12.70 14.31
C ILE A 32 -2.21 11.93 15.61
N LEU A 33 -1.35 10.89 15.61
CA LEU A 33 -0.91 10.20 16.83
C LEU A 33 0.03 11.04 17.69
N ILE A 34 0.92 11.81 17.06
CA ILE A 34 1.83 12.70 17.80
C ILE A 34 1.06 13.81 18.53
N ALA A 35 -0.13 14.17 18.05
CA ALA A 35 -0.99 15.20 18.64
C ALA A 35 -2.17 14.63 19.45
N MET A 36 -2.32 13.30 19.54
CA MET A 36 -3.48 12.67 20.19
C MET A 36 -3.25 12.58 21.71
N PRO A 37 -4.20 13.03 22.54
CA PRO A 37 -4.17 12.79 23.98
C PRO A 37 -4.18 11.28 24.30
N GLU A 38 -3.50 10.86 25.36
CA GLU A 38 -3.44 9.43 25.76
C GLU A 38 -4.82 8.79 25.95
N SER A 39 -5.81 9.57 26.42
CA SER A 39 -7.19 9.12 26.64
C SER A 39 -7.95 8.81 25.33
N GLU A 40 -7.60 9.49 24.23
CA GLU A 40 -8.11 9.15 22.90
C GLU A 40 -7.33 7.97 22.31
N TYR A 41 -6.02 7.91 22.53
CA TYR A 41 -5.20 6.80 22.03
C TYR A 41 -5.69 5.45 22.55
N GLU A 42 -5.92 5.30 23.86
CA GLU A 42 -6.44 4.05 24.44
C GLU A 42 -7.83 3.67 23.88
N ARG A 43 -8.66 4.67 23.51
CA ARG A 43 -9.97 4.43 22.88
C ARG A 43 -9.87 3.87 21.47
N TYR A 44 -8.84 4.24 20.71
CA TYR A 44 -8.68 3.85 19.30
C TYR A 44 -7.54 2.84 19.07
N LYS A 45 -6.83 2.42 20.13
CA LYS A 45 -5.69 1.49 20.09
C LYS A 45 -5.97 0.18 19.36
N GLU A 46 -7.20 -0.32 19.49
CA GLU A 46 -7.69 -1.56 18.86
C GLU A 46 -8.69 -1.33 17.72
N SER A 47 -8.90 -0.08 17.29
CA SER A 47 -9.74 0.21 16.12
C SER A 47 -9.17 -0.46 14.86
N ILE A 48 -9.94 -0.59 13.78
CA ILE A 48 -9.43 -1.19 12.53
C ILE A 48 -9.01 -0.05 11.59
N PRO A 49 -7.72 0.08 11.23
CA PRO A 49 -6.56 -0.73 11.64
C PRO A 49 -6.00 -0.35 13.03
N PRO A 50 -5.46 -1.32 13.81
CA PRO A 50 -5.07 -1.08 15.20
C PRO A 50 -3.89 -0.11 15.27
N LEU A 51 -4.09 1.01 15.97
CA LEU A 51 -3.07 2.06 16.12
C LEU A 51 -1.79 1.53 16.77
N SER A 52 -1.93 0.56 17.68
CA SER A 52 -0.79 -0.14 18.32
C SER A 52 0.11 -0.89 17.33
N LYS A 53 -0.39 -1.23 16.13
CA LYS A 53 0.34 -1.96 15.09
C LYS A 53 0.79 -1.07 13.93
N LEU A 54 0.80 0.25 14.14
CA LEU A 54 1.30 1.20 13.16
C LEU A 54 2.81 1.11 13.02
N ASN A 55 3.26 0.83 11.79
CA ASN A 55 4.68 0.79 11.45
C ASN A 55 5.16 2.20 11.09
N PRO A 56 6.18 2.77 11.78
CA PRO A 56 6.73 4.08 11.47
C PRO A 56 7.36 4.18 10.07
N TYR A 57 7.68 3.05 9.44
CA TYR A 57 8.20 2.96 8.07
C TYR A 57 7.12 2.70 7.01
N GLY A 58 5.86 2.55 7.40
CA GLY A 58 4.79 2.21 6.47
C GLY A 58 4.58 3.24 5.35
N TRP A 59 4.91 4.52 5.59
CA TRP A 59 4.94 5.55 4.54
C TRP A 59 6.03 5.29 3.49
N LYS A 60 7.25 4.92 3.91
CA LYS A 60 8.34 4.57 2.98
C LYS A 60 7.99 3.33 2.17
N LEU A 61 7.35 2.34 2.81
CA LEU A 61 6.81 1.15 2.16
C LEU A 61 5.70 1.50 1.16
N ALA A 62 4.77 2.39 1.50
CA ALA A 62 3.71 2.84 0.60
C ALA A 62 4.28 3.55 -0.65
N ILE A 63 5.30 4.39 -0.49
CA ILE A 63 5.99 5.04 -1.61
C ILE A 63 6.68 4.01 -2.50
N GLY A 64 7.43 3.06 -1.91
CA GLY A 64 8.11 2.00 -2.68
C GLY A 64 7.13 1.05 -3.39
N MET A 65 5.94 0.85 -2.83
CA MET A 65 4.86 0.13 -3.48
C MET A 65 4.32 0.88 -4.69
N GLY A 66 4.18 2.21 -4.59
CA GLY A 66 3.79 3.06 -5.72
C GLY A 66 4.73 2.95 -6.92
N SER A 67 6.04 2.95 -6.70
CA SER A 67 7.02 2.77 -7.79
C SER A 67 6.96 1.37 -8.40
N THR A 68 6.71 0.35 -7.59
CA THR A 68 6.56 -1.04 -8.05
C THR A 68 5.31 -1.22 -8.92
N ILE A 69 4.19 -0.62 -8.52
CA ILE A 69 2.93 -0.60 -9.29
C ILE A 69 3.12 0.14 -10.62
N ALA A 70 3.76 1.31 -10.60
CA ALA A 70 4.06 2.08 -11.82
C ALA A 70 4.97 1.30 -12.79
N GLY A 71 5.99 0.59 -12.26
CA GLY A 71 6.85 -0.28 -13.06
C GLY A 71 6.07 -1.44 -13.72
N CYS A 72 5.17 -2.08 -12.98
CA CYS A 72 4.32 -3.15 -13.52
C CYS A 72 3.38 -2.62 -14.63
N LEU A 73 2.80 -1.43 -14.45
CA LEU A 73 1.97 -0.76 -15.45
C LEU A 73 2.75 -0.43 -16.73
N LEU A 74 3.96 0.11 -16.61
CA LEU A 74 4.81 0.42 -17.76
C LEU A 74 5.19 -0.84 -18.55
N LEU A 75 5.50 -1.94 -17.86
CA LEU A 75 5.80 -3.22 -18.50
C LEU A 75 4.56 -3.81 -19.20
N LEU A 76 3.38 -3.71 -18.60
CA LEU A 76 2.11 -4.11 -19.22
C LEU A 76 1.82 -3.29 -20.48
N ILE A 77 1.92 -1.97 -20.39
CA ILE A 77 1.71 -1.06 -21.53
C ILE A 77 2.70 -1.39 -22.66
N LYS A 78 3.97 -1.65 -22.34
CA LYS A 78 4.98 -2.04 -23.33
C LYS A 78 4.64 -3.39 -23.99
N LEU A 79 4.19 -4.38 -23.21
CA LEU A 79 3.74 -5.67 -23.73
C LEU A 79 2.51 -5.54 -24.64
N PHE A 80 1.64 -4.56 -24.36
CA PHE A 80 0.47 -4.25 -25.20
C PHE A 80 0.76 -3.39 -26.42
N LEU A 81 1.80 -2.54 -26.43
CA LEU A 81 2.15 -1.62 -27.54
C LEU A 81 3.10 -2.22 -28.58
N ILE A 82 3.90 -3.22 -28.18
CA ILE A 82 4.78 -3.94 -29.10
C ILE A 82 3.98 -4.91 -29.99
N HIS A 83 2.69 -5.10 -29.68
CA HIS A 83 1.72 -5.93 -30.41
C HIS A 83 0.47 -5.12 -30.74
#